data_AF-A0A5N9I6C5-F1
#
_entry.id   AF-A0A5N9I6C5-F1
#
_cell.length_a   1.000
_cell.length_b   1.000
_cell.length_c   1.000
_cell.angle_alpha   90.00
_cell.angle_beta   90.00
_cell.angle_gamma   90.00
#
_symmetry.space_group_name_H-M   'P 1'
#
loop_
_entity.id
_entity.type
_entity.pdbx_description
1 polymer ?
#
loop_
_entity_poly.entity_id
_entity_poly.type
_entity_poly.pdbx_seq_one_letter_code
_entity_poly.pdbx_strand_id
1 'polypeptide(L)'
;MDIESFQQCLSYLNLSDKPKPLLETLLPYGSALTGVIIGFMLNQAREWWKERKTLKNKKKCIDEDIHRSRHSIELAVKECISILNMLVIKKLPTGHNLPTGFKTPLLEEYFPSIAHTYTVQSRYFIKELSAYASHLESITKELSPEKGVFGFSLTTLEILNICTTMVGMCDVLLGDQQRKDLSTLLTSLGHSNEDLLVIEIMSENAEQHNAKLKL
;
A
#
# COMPACT_ATOMS: atom_id res chain seq x y z
N MET A 1 -25.31 51.91 77.45
CA MET A 1 -26.15 51.04 76.61
C MET A 1 -25.99 51.58 75.19
N ASP A 2 -25.23 50.84 74.38
CA ASP A 2 -24.01 51.39 73.79
C ASP A 2 -24.20 51.84 72.35
N ILE A 3 -24.02 53.14 72.12
CA ILE A 3 -23.98 53.74 70.77
C ILE A 3 -22.88 53.09 69.93
N GLU A 4 -21.79 52.64 70.55
CA GLU A 4 -20.70 51.90 69.91
C GLU A 4 -21.15 50.53 69.39
N SER A 5 -21.99 49.80 70.15
CA SER A 5 -22.54 48.51 69.71
C SER A 5 -23.49 48.67 68.52
N PHE A 6 -24.23 49.79 68.46
CA PHE A 6 -25.13 50.12 67.36
C PHE A 6 -24.37 50.53 66.09
N GLN A 7 -23.28 51.28 66.22
CA GLN A 7 -22.36 51.58 65.11
C GLN A 7 -21.65 50.32 64.59
N GLN A 8 -21.35 49.36 65.47
CA GLN A 8 -20.82 48.06 65.06
C GLN A 8 -21.84 47.26 64.25
N CYS A 9 -23.11 47.18 64.68
CA CYS A 9 -24.16 46.53 63.89
C CYS A 9 -24.41 47.21 62.53
N LEU A 10 -24.36 48.55 62.48
CA LEU A 10 -24.50 49.31 61.23
C LEU A 10 -23.31 49.12 60.28
N SER A 11 -22.10 48.96 60.81
CA SER A 11 -20.91 48.66 59.98
C SER A 11 -20.93 47.22 59.46
N TYR A 12 -21.43 46.24 60.22
CA TYR A 12 -21.65 44.86 59.76
C TYR A 12 -22.72 44.75 58.65
N LEU A 13 -23.81 45.52 58.74
CA LEU A 13 -24.82 45.61 57.68
C LEU A 13 -24.26 46.27 56.42
N ASN A 14 -23.52 47.38 56.55
CA ASN A 14 -22.90 48.06 55.41
C ASN A 14 -21.71 47.30 54.78
N LEU A 15 -21.08 46.37 55.50
CA LEU A 15 -20.06 45.47 54.95
C LEU A 15 -20.67 44.30 54.17
N SER A 16 -21.89 43.87 54.52
CA SER A 16 -22.60 42.79 53.83
C SER A 16 -23.31 43.24 52.55
N ASP A 17 -23.56 44.54 52.40
CA ASP A 17 -24.31 45.14 51.28
C ASP A 17 -23.43 45.77 50.20
N LYS A 18 -22.11 45.51 50.21
CA LYS A 18 -21.27 45.87 49.05
C LYS A 18 -21.58 44.87 47.93
N PRO A 19 -22.23 45.29 46.82
CA PRO A 19 -22.42 44.39 45.69
C PRO A 19 -21.03 43.93 45.25
N LYS A 20 -20.77 42.62 45.36
CA LYS A 20 -19.53 42.05 44.83
C LYS A 20 -19.40 42.54 43.39
N PRO A 21 -18.26 43.12 42.99
CA PRO A 21 -18.12 43.66 41.66
C PRO A 21 -18.48 42.55 40.67
N LEU A 22 -19.36 42.85 39.70
CA LEU A 22 -19.81 41.90 38.67
C LEU A 22 -18.66 41.11 38.05
N LEU A 23 -17.49 41.75 37.99
CA LEU A 23 -16.22 41.16 37.56
C LEU A 23 -15.77 39.97 38.44
N GLU A 24 -15.82 40.06 39.77
CA GLU A 24 -15.49 38.92 40.66
C GLU A 24 -16.49 37.76 40.53
N THR A 25 -17.73 38.05 40.14
CA THR A 25 -18.77 37.04 39.95
C THR A 25 -18.67 36.37 38.57
N LEU A 26 -18.30 37.12 37.51
CA LEU A 26 -18.21 36.64 36.12
C LEU A 26 -16.85 36.00 35.79
N LEU A 27 -15.77 36.38 36.48
CA LEU A 27 -14.41 35.90 36.22
C LEU A 27 -14.24 34.38 36.41
N PRO A 28 -14.88 33.72 37.41
CA PRO A 28 -14.92 32.25 37.50
C PRO A 28 -15.60 31.58 36.31
N TYR A 29 -16.70 32.14 35.80
CA TYR A 29 -17.40 31.60 34.63
C TYR A 29 -16.62 31.82 33.33
N GLY A 30 -16.01 33.00 33.17
CA GLY A 30 -15.17 33.33 32.02
C GLY A 30 -13.89 32.48 31.97
N SER A 31 -13.24 32.25 33.12
CA SER A 31 -12.08 31.37 33.22
C SER A 31 -12.44 29.90 33.01
N ALA A 32 -13.57 29.43 33.52
CA ALA A 32 -14.08 28.08 33.25
C ALA A 32 -14.40 27.88 31.76
N LEU A 33 -15.10 28.82 31.12
CA LEU A 33 -15.42 28.76 29.68
C LEU A 33 -14.14 28.76 28.83
N THR A 34 -13.18 29.61 29.16
CA THR A 34 -11.89 29.67 28.48
C THR A 34 -11.12 28.36 28.65
N GLY A 35 -11.11 27.79 29.85
CA GLY A 35 -10.51 26.48 30.12
C GLY A 35 -11.14 25.35 29.31
N VAL A 36 -12.48 25.34 29.17
CA VAL A 36 -13.20 24.37 28.34
C VAL A 36 -12.86 24.54 26.86
N ILE A 37 -12.83 25.76 26.34
CA ILE A 37 -12.48 26.03 24.94
C ILE A 37 -11.04 25.61 24.65
N ILE A 38 -10.08 25.97 25.51
CA ILE A 38 -8.68 25.58 25.38
C ILE A 38 -8.55 24.05 25.46
N GLY A 39 -9.21 23.42 26.44
CA GLY A 39 -9.21 21.97 26.59
C GLY A 39 -9.76 21.24 25.35
N PHE A 40 -10.86 21.75 24.79
CA PHE A 40 -11.44 21.22 23.55
C PHE A 40 -10.48 21.40 22.36
N MET A 41 -9.90 22.59 22.17
CA MET A 41 -8.94 22.82 21.09
C MET A 41 -7.69 21.93 21.21
N LEU A 42 -7.15 21.76 22.43
CA LEU A 42 -6.03 20.87 22.68
C LEU A 42 -6.37 19.40 22.39
N ASN A 43 -7.57 18.96 22.76
CA ASN A 43 -8.01 17.60 22.45
C ASN A 43 -8.19 17.40 20.94
N GLN A 44 -8.82 18.35 20.26
CA GLN A 44 -8.99 18.30 18.81
C GLN A 44 -7.64 18.29 18.07
N ALA A 45 -6.69 19.12 18.51
CA ALA A 45 -5.34 19.14 17.94
C ALA A 45 -4.61 17.80 18.16
N ARG A 46 -4.76 17.20 19.35
CA ARG A 46 -4.20 15.88 19.67
C ARG A 46 -4.81 14.78 18.79
N GLU A 47 -6.11 14.81 18.56
CA GLU A 47 -6.81 13.86 17.68
C GLU A 47 -6.32 13.99 16.23
N TRP A 48 -6.23 15.21 15.70
CA TRP A 48 -5.69 15.46 14.36
C TRP A 48 -4.24 14.96 14.20
N TRP A 49 -3.42 15.14 15.23
CA TRP A 49 -2.05 14.61 15.22
C TRP A 49 -2.01 13.08 15.22
N LYS A 50 -2.87 12.44 16.02
CA LYS A 50 -3.00 10.98 16.02
C LYS A 50 -3.46 10.46 14.66
N GLU A 51 -4.48 11.06 14.07
CA GLU A 51 -5.00 10.68 12.75
C GLU A 51 -3.93 10.81 11.66
N ARG A 52 -3.22 11.94 11.62
CA ARG A 52 -2.10 12.14 10.68
C ARG A 52 -1.01 11.09 10.83
N LYS A 53 -0.65 10.74 12.07
CA LYS A 53 0.35 9.69 12.34
C LYS A 53 -0.15 8.32 11.88
N THR A 54 -1.40 7.97 12.17
CA THR A 54 -2.02 6.71 11.74
C THR A 54 -2.07 6.60 10.22
N LEU A 55 -2.49 7.67 9.53
CA LEU A 55 -2.54 7.74 8.06
C LEU A 55 -1.15 7.56 7.45
N LYS A 56 -0.13 8.23 8.00
CA LYS A 56 1.26 8.08 7.58
C LYS A 56 1.77 6.65 7.76
N ASN A 57 1.46 6.03 8.90
CA ASN A 57 1.86 4.64 9.17
C ASN A 57 1.20 3.66 8.22
N LYS A 58 -0.12 3.77 8.00
CA LYS A 58 -0.84 2.92 7.04
C LYS A 58 -0.28 3.05 5.63
N LYS A 59 0.00 4.28 5.18
CA LYS A 59 0.63 4.52 3.88
C LYS A 59 2.00 3.84 3.78
N LYS A 60 2.84 3.97 4.82
CA LYS A 60 4.15 3.32 4.89
C LYS A 60 4.03 1.80 4.80
N CYS A 61 3.07 1.20 5.51
CA CYS A 61 2.83 -0.24 5.44
C CYS A 61 2.41 -0.71 4.04
N ILE A 62 1.58 0.09 3.33
CA ILE A 62 1.23 -0.20 1.93
C ILE A 62 2.46 -0.11 1.03
N ASP A 63 3.29 0.93 1.18
CA ASP A 63 4.51 1.10 0.38
C ASP A 63 5.50 -0.07 0.61
N GLU A 64 5.67 -0.50 1.87
CA GLU A 64 6.47 -1.69 2.24
C GLU A 64 5.93 -2.98 1.60
N ASP A 65 4.61 -3.15 1.59
CA ASP A 65 3.96 -4.32 0.96
C ASP A 65 4.14 -4.31 -0.56
N ILE A 66 4.01 -3.15 -1.20
CA ILE A 66 4.28 -2.98 -2.64
C ILE A 66 5.73 -3.34 -2.97
N HIS A 67 6.70 -2.87 -2.17
CA HIS A 67 8.11 -3.25 -2.33
C HIS A 67 8.32 -4.76 -2.20
N ARG A 68 7.70 -5.38 -1.19
CA ARG A 68 7.78 -6.83 -0.98
C ARG A 68 7.19 -7.60 -2.14
N SER A 69 6.00 -7.22 -2.62
CA SER A 69 5.35 -7.85 -3.76
C SER A 69 6.19 -7.68 -5.01
N ARG A 70 6.70 -6.47 -5.30
CA ARG A 70 7.62 -6.21 -6.41
C ARG A 70 8.80 -7.17 -6.40
N HIS A 71 9.47 -7.33 -5.26
CA HIS A 71 10.59 -8.26 -5.14
C HIS A 71 10.19 -9.73 -5.41
N SER A 72 9.05 -10.18 -4.88
CA SER A 72 8.53 -11.53 -5.15
C SER A 72 8.22 -11.73 -6.63
N ILE A 73 7.67 -10.72 -7.31
CA ILE A 73 7.35 -10.78 -8.73
C ILE A 73 8.64 -10.80 -9.57
N GLU A 74 9.66 -10.02 -9.21
CA GLU A 74 10.97 -10.06 -9.88
C GLU A 74 11.64 -11.44 -9.78
N LEU A 75 11.52 -12.13 -8.64
CA LEU A 75 11.98 -13.52 -8.51
C LEU A 75 11.19 -14.46 -9.42
N ALA A 76 9.88 -14.25 -9.56
CA ALA A 76 9.05 -15.03 -10.49
C ALA A 76 9.47 -14.81 -11.95
N VAL A 77 9.79 -13.57 -12.35
CA VAL A 77 10.33 -13.26 -13.69
C VAL A 77 11.62 -14.05 -13.95
N LYS A 78 12.56 -14.05 -13.00
CA LYS A 78 13.82 -14.79 -13.13
C LYS A 78 13.61 -16.28 -13.32
N GLU A 79 12.70 -16.86 -12.53
CA GLU A 79 12.38 -18.28 -12.63
C GLU A 79 11.67 -18.63 -13.94
N CYS A 80 10.73 -17.80 -14.42
CA CYS A 80 10.10 -17.98 -15.73
C CYS A 80 11.14 -18.03 -16.86
N ILE A 81 12.16 -17.17 -16.82
CA ILE A 81 13.21 -17.14 -17.84
C ILE A 81 14.06 -18.42 -17.78
N SER A 82 14.44 -18.85 -16.57
CA SER A 82 15.13 -20.13 -16.35
C SER A 82 14.36 -21.31 -16.93
N ILE A 83 13.03 -21.33 -16.73
CA ILE A 83 12.14 -22.32 -17.31
C ILE A 83 12.12 -22.24 -18.84
N LEU A 84 11.93 -21.06 -19.42
CA LEU A 84 11.88 -20.88 -20.87
C LEU A 84 13.19 -21.31 -21.54
N ASN A 85 14.33 -21.00 -20.92
CA ASN A 85 15.65 -21.47 -21.37
C ASN A 85 15.74 -23.00 -21.44
N MET A 86 15.19 -23.72 -20.46
CA MET A 86 15.13 -25.19 -20.50
C MET A 86 14.18 -25.71 -21.57
N LEU A 87 13.04 -25.05 -21.76
CA LEU A 87 12.03 -25.48 -22.72
C LEU A 87 12.47 -25.27 -24.18
N VAL A 88 13.27 -24.24 -24.49
CA VAL A 88 13.83 -24.02 -25.83
C VAL A 88 14.67 -25.22 -26.29
N ILE A 89 15.41 -25.84 -25.37
CA ILE A 89 16.17 -27.07 -25.63
C ILE A 89 15.32 -28.34 -25.47
N LYS A 90 13.98 -28.20 -25.45
CA LYS A 90 12.98 -29.27 -25.32
C LYS A 90 13.07 -30.08 -24.03
N LYS A 91 13.64 -29.49 -22.98
CA LYS A 91 13.74 -30.13 -21.67
C LYS A 91 12.60 -29.65 -20.77
N LEU A 92 11.73 -30.57 -20.40
CA LEU A 92 10.69 -30.29 -19.42
C LEU A 92 11.30 -30.20 -18.01
N PRO A 93 11.07 -29.12 -17.25
CA PRO A 93 11.53 -29.04 -15.87
C PRO A 93 10.76 -30.03 -14.99
N THR A 94 11.44 -30.67 -14.05
CA THR A 94 10.83 -31.60 -13.08
C THR A 94 10.06 -30.88 -11.98
N GLY A 95 10.23 -29.57 -11.87
CA GLY A 95 9.58 -28.68 -10.92
C GLY A 95 10.02 -27.23 -11.16
N HIS A 96 9.42 -26.28 -10.45
CA HIS A 96 9.75 -24.85 -10.52
C HIS A 96 9.92 -24.26 -9.13
N ASN A 97 10.73 -23.20 -9.03
CA ASN A 97 10.93 -22.43 -7.80
C ASN A 97 10.14 -21.11 -7.79
N LEU A 98 9.02 -21.05 -8.52
CA LEU A 98 8.17 -19.87 -8.49
C LEU A 98 7.74 -19.56 -7.05
N PRO A 99 7.84 -18.28 -6.63
CA PRO A 99 7.34 -17.85 -5.33
C PRO A 99 5.87 -18.25 -5.16
N THR A 100 5.49 -18.58 -3.92
CA THR A 100 4.10 -18.89 -3.58
C THR A 100 3.50 -17.78 -2.75
N GLY A 101 2.18 -17.59 -2.84
CA GLY A 101 1.46 -16.63 -2.01
C GLY A 101 1.68 -15.19 -2.47
N PHE A 102 1.39 -14.92 -3.74
CA PHE A 102 1.33 -13.55 -4.28
C PHE A 102 0.14 -12.81 -3.65
N LYS A 103 0.31 -12.37 -2.40
CA LYS A 103 -0.70 -11.67 -1.61
C LYS A 103 -0.17 -10.32 -1.18
N THR A 104 -1.08 -9.36 -1.07
CA THR A 104 -0.82 -7.99 -0.61
C THR A 104 -1.67 -7.70 0.63
N PRO A 105 -1.38 -8.35 1.78
CA PRO A 105 -2.28 -8.33 2.93
C PRO A 105 -2.44 -6.93 3.53
N LEU A 106 -1.37 -6.12 3.57
CA LEU A 106 -1.43 -4.79 4.17
C LEU A 106 -2.12 -3.80 3.22
N LEU A 107 -1.97 -4.01 1.92
CA LEU A 107 -2.72 -3.28 0.91
C LEU A 107 -4.22 -3.59 1.04
N GLU A 108 -4.63 -4.86 1.15
CA GLU A 108 -6.03 -5.25 1.34
C GLU A 108 -6.63 -4.69 2.65
N GLU A 109 -5.87 -4.74 3.75
CA GLU A 109 -6.33 -4.29 5.07
C GLU A 109 -6.42 -2.76 5.17
N TYR A 110 -5.40 -2.03 4.72
CA TYR A 110 -5.29 -0.60 4.98
C TYR A 110 -5.84 0.28 3.86
N PHE A 111 -5.74 -0.14 2.60
CA PHE A 111 -6.13 0.69 1.46
C PHE A 111 -7.58 1.20 1.53
N PRO A 112 -8.60 0.38 1.85
CA PRO A 112 -9.98 0.87 1.91
C PRO A 112 -10.16 2.07 2.86
N SER A 113 -9.41 2.08 3.97
CA SER A 113 -9.50 3.13 4.99
C SER A 113 -8.78 4.43 4.62
N ILE A 114 -7.79 4.39 3.73
CA ILE A 114 -6.98 5.56 3.33
C ILE A 114 -7.01 5.83 1.82
N ALA A 115 -7.89 5.19 1.06
CA ALA A 115 -7.98 5.33 -0.39
C ALA A 115 -8.13 6.79 -0.84
N HIS A 116 -8.87 7.62 -0.07
CA HIS A 116 -9.07 9.04 -0.35
C HIS A 116 -7.77 9.88 -0.33
N THR A 117 -6.68 9.35 0.24
CA THR A 117 -5.37 10.02 0.30
C THR A 117 -4.50 9.78 -0.94
N TYR A 118 -4.92 8.85 -1.80
CA TYR A 118 -4.23 8.49 -3.04
C TYR A 118 -4.85 9.20 -4.24
N THR A 119 -4.04 9.44 -5.27
CA THR A 119 -4.54 9.97 -6.55
C THR A 119 -5.48 8.97 -7.22
N VAL A 120 -6.29 9.44 -8.18
CA VAL A 120 -7.16 8.55 -8.98
C VAL A 120 -6.35 7.46 -9.67
N GLN A 121 -5.20 7.82 -10.25
CA GLN A 121 -4.32 6.89 -10.96
C GLN A 121 -3.68 5.86 -10.01
N SER A 122 -3.18 6.29 -8.85
CA SER A 122 -2.64 5.35 -7.85
C SER A 122 -3.72 4.37 -7.36
N ARG A 123 -4.95 4.84 -7.13
CA ARG A 123 -6.07 3.96 -6.76
C ARG A 123 -6.41 2.95 -7.84
N TYR A 124 -6.30 3.33 -9.12
CA TYR A 124 -6.49 2.41 -10.23
C TYR A 124 -5.44 1.30 -10.22
N PHE A 125 -4.14 1.66 -10.18
CA PHE A 125 -3.06 0.68 -10.18
C PHE A 125 -3.05 -0.24 -8.95
N ILE A 126 -3.43 0.27 -7.77
CA ILE A 126 -3.57 -0.55 -6.57
C ILE A 126 -4.62 -1.65 -6.77
N LYS A 127 -5.78 -1.32 -7.37
CA LYS A 127 -6.84 -2.30 -7.64
C LYS A 127 -6.42 -3.32 -8.70
N GLU A 128 -5.80 -2.85 -9.78
CA GLU A 128 -5.25 -3.73 -10.82
C GLU A 128 -4.20 -4.67 -10.23
N LEU A 129 -3.27 -4.16 -9.42
CA LEU A 129 -2.23 -4.97 -8.79
C LEU A 129 -2.81 -6.12 -7.95
N SER A 130 -3.86 -5.87 -7.16
CA SER A 130 -4.56 -6.92 -6.40
C SER A 130 -5.25 -7.95 -7.30
N ALA A 131 -5.87 -7.52 -8.39
CA ALA A 131 -6.50 -8.41 -9.37
C ALA A 131 -5.46 -9.31 -10.06
N TYR A 132 -4.35 -8.72 -10.52
CA TYR A 132 -3.26 -9.46 -11.13
C TYR A 132 -2.55 -10.39 -10.14
N ALA A 133 -2.39 -10.00 -8.88
CA ALA A 133 -1.81 -10.88 -7.85
C ALA A 133 -2.67 -12.13 -7.64
N SER A 134 -3.99 -11.96 -7.58
CA SER A 134 -4.94 -13.07 -7.48
C SER A 134 -4.91 -13.97 -8.72
N HIS A 135 -4.81 -13.37 -9.91
CA HIS A 135 -4.72 -14.10 -11.17
C HIS A 135 -3.41 -14.91 -11.29
N LEU A 136 -2.29 -14.28 -10.93
CA LEU A 136 -0.96 -14.91 -10.90
C LEU A 136 -0.94 -16.13 -9.96
N GLU A 137 -1.51 -16.00 -8.78
CA GLU A 137 -1.66 -17.10 -7.81
C GLU A 137 -2.54 -18.25 -8.34
N SER A 138 -3.49 -17.97 -9.25
CA SER A 138 -4.29 -19.01 -9.92
C SER A 138 -3.48 -19.73 -11.00
N ILE A 139 -2.88 -18.97 -11.93
CA ILE A 139 -2.14 -19.54 -13.07
C ILE A 139 -0.92 -20.33 -12.61
N THR A 140 -0.22 -19.85 -11.57
CA THR A 140 0.93 -20.58 -11.01
C THR A 140 0.56 -21.95 -10.45
N LYS A 141 -0.67 -22.14 -9.96
CA LYS A 141 -1.18 -23.47 -9.55
C LYS A 141 -1.54 -24.36 -10.74
N GLU A 142 -1.89 -23.76 -11.87
CA GLU A 142 -2.18 -24.49 -13.10
C GLU A 142 -0.92 -24.88 -13.88
N LEU A 143 0.26 -24.42 -13.45
CA LEU A 143 1.53 -24.77 -14.06
C LEU A 143 1.87 -26.24 -13.75
N SER A 144 1.46 -27.13 -14.65
CA SER A 144 1.67 -28.57 -14.51
C SER A 144 2.47 -29.14 -15.68
N PRO A 145 3.52 -29.94 -15.43
CA PRO A 145 4.25 -30.68 -16.46
C PRO A 145 3.36 -31.60 -17.32
N GLU A 146 2.19 -32.00 -16.80
CA GLU A 146 1.23 -32.87 -17.50
C GLU A 146 0.63 -32.24 -18.76
N LYS A 147 0.69 -30.90 -18.88
CA LYS A 147 0.24 -30.16 -20.08
C LYS A 147 1.19 -30.34 -21.28
N GLY A 148 2.29 -31.07 -21.13
CA GLY A 148 3.34 -31.22 -22.14
C GLY A 148 4.21 -29.97 -22.28
N VAL A 149 5.31 -30.07 -23.04
CA VAL A 149 6.31 -29.01 -23.18
C VAL A 149 5.68 -27.72 -23.73
N PHE A 150 4.84 -27.83 -24.76
CA PHE A 150 4.16 -26.68 -25.34
C PHE A 150 3.17 -26.02 -24.37
N GLY A 151 2.28 -26.79 -23.72
CA GLY A 151 1.32 -26.24 -22.75
C GLY A 151 2.00 -25.62 -21.53
N PHE A 152 3.12 -26.20 -21.08
CA PHE A 152 3.96 -25.64 -20.03
C PHE A 152 4.61 -24.32 -20.46
N SER A 153 5.09 -24.23 -21.71
CA SER A 153 5.67 -22.99 -22.26
C SER A 153 4.66 -21.86 -22.36
N LEU A 154 3.42 -22.14 -22.78
CA LEU A 154 2.35 -21.14 -22.85
C LEU A 154 2.01 -20.57 -21.47
N THR A 155 1.82 -21.47 -20.49
CA THR A 155 1.53 -21.06 -19.10
C THR A 155 2.69 -20.24 -18.53
N THR A 156 3.94 -20.61 -18.83
CA THR A 156 5.13 -19.87 -18.38
C THR A 156 5.21 -18.47 -18.99
N LEU A 157 4.91 -18.33 -20.30
CA LEU A 157 4.87 -17.04 -20.98
C LEU A 157 3.78 -16.13 -20.41
N GLU A 158 2.61 -16.70 -20.10
CA GLU A 158 1.51 -15.95 -19.48
C GLU A 158 1.89 -15.43 -18.09
N ILE A 159 2.50 -16.28 -17.25
CA ILE A 159 3.04 -15.88 -15.94
C ILE A 159 4.06 -14.75 -16.12
N LEU A 160 4.98 -14.86 -17.08
CA LEU A 160 5.99 -13.85 -17.35
C LEU A 160 5.35 -12.50 -17.74
N ASN A 161 4.34 -12.51 -18.62
CA ASN A 161 3.63 -11.30 -19.05
C ASN A 161 2.88 -10.63 -17.89
N ILE A 162 2.24 -11.42 -17.02
CA ILE A 162 1.58 -10.91 -15.82
C ILE A 162 2.61 -10.28 -14.87
N CYS A 163 3.70 -11.00 -14.59
CA CYS A 163 4.74 -10.53 -13.69
C CYS A 163 5.37 -9.22 -14.17
N THR A 164 5.74 -9.12 -15.44
CA THR A 164 6.32 -7.91 -16.04
C THR A 164 5.34 -6.73 -15.99
N THR A 165 4.04 -6.99 -16.17
CA THR A 165 2.99 -5.99 -15.99
C THR A 165 2.88 -5.51 -14.55
N MET A 166 2.88 -6.42 -13.59
CA MET A 166 2.81 -6.07 -12.17
C MET A 166 4.05 -5.30 -11.69
N VAL A 167 5.27 -5.65 -12.15
CA VAL A 167 6.48 -4.87 -11.84
C VAL A 167 6.32 -3.44 -12.33
N GLY A 168 5.82 -3.25 -13.55
CA GLY A 168 5.52 -1.92 -14.09
C GLY A 168 4.53 -1.12 -13.23
N MET A 169 3.50 -1.79 -12.70
CA MET A 169 2.53 -1.14 -11.79
C MET A 169 3.19 -0.77 -10.45
N CYS A 170 4.02 -1.64 -9.90
CA CYS A 170 4.78 -1.37 -8.68
C CYS A 170 5.73 -0.18 -8.87
N ASP A 171 6.46 -0.12 -9.99
CA ASP A 171 7.36 0.99 -10.31
C ASP A 171 6.59 2.33 -10.32
N VAL A 172 5.43 2.39 -11.00
CA VAL A 172 4.58 3.59 -11.01
C VAL A 172 4.07 3.96 -9.62
N LEU A 173 3.69 2.98 -8.81
CA LEU A 173 3.21 3.22 -7.44
C LEU A 173 4.32 3.72 -6.50
N LEU A 174 5.56 3.29 -6.73
CA LEU A 174 6.76 3.68 -5.97
C LEU A 174 7.37 5.01 -6.47
N GLY A 175 6.79 5.62 -7.49
CA GLY A 175 7.19 6.95 -7.98
C GLY A 175 8.15 6.94 -9.17
N ASP A 176 8.44 5.77 -9.76
CA ASP A 176 9.14 5.69 -11.04
C ASP A 176 8.18 6.19 -12.15
N GLN A 177 8.57 7.25 -12.86
CA GLN A 177 7.66 7.92 -13.80
C GLN A 177 7.45 7.14 -15.12
N GLN A 178 8.24 6.10 -15.36
CA GLN A 178 8.15 5.31 -16.58
C GLN A 178 8.10 3.83 -16.27
N ARG A 179 7.12 3.16 -16.88
CA ARG A 179 7.06 1.70 -16.93
C ARG A 179 8.27 1.25 -17.75
N LYS A 180 9.20 0.53 -17.11
CA LYS A 180 10.32 -0.10 -17.80
C LYS A 180 9.77 -1.07 -18.85
N ASP A 181 10.31 -1.00 -20.06
CA ASP A 181 10.04 -2.02 -21.06
C ASP A 181 10.63 -3.36 -20.61
N LEU A 182 10.23 -4.45 -21.28
CA LEU A 182 10.72 -5.79 -20.93
C LEU A 182 12.26 -5.84 -20.98
N SER A 183 12.88 -5.24 -22.01
CA SER A 183 14.33 -5.26 -22.17
C SER A 183 15.07 -4.58 -21.01
N THR A 184 14.60 -3.40 -20.58
CA THR A 184 15.19 -2.68 -19.45
C THR A 184 14.95 -3.42 -18.14
N LEU A 185 13.77 -4.01 -17.95
CA LEU A 185 13.48 -4.83 -16.78
C LEU A 185 14.44 -6.02 -16.70
N LEU A 186 14.58 -6.80 -17.77
CA LEU A 186 15.45 -7.97 -17.80
C LEU A 186 16.92 -7.59 -17.56
N THR A 187 17.38 -6.52 -18.21
CA THR A 187 18.73 -5.98 -17.99
C THR A 187 18.94 -5.60 -16.52
N SER A 188 17.96 -4.94 -15.88
CA SER A 188 18.03 -4.56 -14.46
C SER A 188 18.04 -5.77 -13.51
N LEU A 189 17.49 -6.90 -13.95
CA LEU A 189 17.47 -8.15 -13.20
C LEU A 189 18.74 -9.01 -13.40
N GLY A 190 19.64 -8.58 -14.30
CA GLY A 190 20.91 -9.25 -14.60
C GLY A 190 20.84 -10.26 -15.75
N HIS A 191 19.77 -10.25 -16.55
CA HIS A 191 19.62 -11.12 -17.71
C HIS A 191 20.34 -10.58 -18.94
N SER A 192 20.79 -11.50 -19.80
CA SER A 192 21.52 -11.16 -21.03
C SER A 192 20.56 -10.93 -22.20
N ASN A 193 21.09 -10.41 -23.32
CA ASN A 193 20.33 -10.33 -24.57
C ASN A 193 19.94 -11.72 -25.11
N GLU A 194 20.63 -12.79 -24.71
CA GLU A 194 20.28 -14.16 -25.11
C GLU A 194 18.96 -14.59 -24.46
N ASP A 195 18.72 -14.19 -23.20
CA ASP A 195 17.44 -14.46 -22.52
C ASP A 195 16.27 -13.74 -23.21
N LEU A 196 16.50 -12.53 -23.74
CA LEU A 196 15.51 -11.81 -24.54
C LEU A 196 15.17 -12.56 -25.83
N LEU A 197 16.19 -13.04 -26.56
CA LEU A 197 15.99 -13.84 -27.76
C LEU A 197 15.21 -15.13 -27.47
N VAL A 198 15.43 -15.76 -26.31
CA VAL A 198 14.66 -16.94 -25.88
C VAL A 198 13.19 -16.60 -25.69
N ILE A 199 12.87 -15.48 -25.05
CA ILE A 199 11.49 -15.04 -24.89
C ILE A 199 10.85 -14.74 -26.25
N GLU A 200 11.56 -14.04 -27.15
CA GLU A 200 11.07 -13.76 -28.51
C GLU A 200 10.79 -15.05 -29.28
N ILE A 201 11.74 -15.99 -29.30
CA ILE A 201 11.60 -17.29 -29.99
C ILE A 201 10.40 -18.08 -29.42
N MET A 202 10.25 -18.11 -28.11
CA MET A 202 9.13 -18.80 -27.46
C MET A 202 7.79 -18.13 -27.73
N SER A 203 7.76 -16.80 -27.76
CA SER A 203 6.54 -16.03 -28.05
C SER A 203 6.12 -16.22 -29.50
N GLU A 204 7.06 -16.14 -30.45
CA GLU A 204 6.78 -16.44 -31.86
C GLU A 204 6.31 -17.89 -32.06
N ASN A 205 6.88 -18.85 -31.32
CA ASN A 205 6.43 -20.24 -31.38
C ASN A 205 5.00 -20.42 -30.83
N ALA A 206 4.64 -19.67 -29.79
CA ALA A 206 3.29 -19.64 -29.24
C ALA A 206 2.29 -19.07 -30.26
N GLU A 207 2.63 -17.95 -30.91
CA GLU A 207 1.80 -17.33 -31.97
C GLU A 207 1.61 -18.24 -33.18
N GLN A 208 2.63 -19.02 -33.53
CA GLN A 208 2.57 -19.99 -34.63
C GLN A 208 2.02 -21.36 -34.21
N HIS A 209 1.35 -21.46 -33.06
CA HIS A 209 0.76 -22.70 -32.54
C HIS A 209 1.74 -23.88 -32.58
N ASN A 210 2.97 -23.66 -32.11
CA ASN A 210 4.04 -24.65 -32.01
C ASN A 210 4.68 -25.11 -33.34
N ALA A 211 4.44 -24.42 -34.46
CA ALA A 211 5.00 -24.82 -35.75
C ALA A 211 6.53 -24.67 -35.85
N LYS A 212 7.12 -23.70 -35.13
CA LYS A 212 8.54 -23.32 -35.24
C LYS A 212 9.46 -24.27 -34.48
N LEU A 213 9.18 -24.51 -33.21
CA LEU A 213 10.01 -25.32 -32.32
C LEU A 213 9.56 -26.78 -32.26
N LYS A 214 8.29 -27.08 -32.55
CA LYS A 214 7.71 -28.43 -32.46
C LYS A 214 8.00 -29.06 -31.10
N LEU A 215 7.58 -28.36 -30.05
CA LEU A 215 7.68 -28.74 -28.64
C LEU A 215 6.67 -29.82 -28.25
#